data_AF-A0A323UID7-F1
#
_entry.id   AF-A0A323UID7-F1
#
_cell.length_a   1.000
_cell.length_b   1.000
_cell.length_c   1.000
_cell.angle_alpha   90.00
_cell.angle_beta   90.00
_cell.angle_gamma   90.00
#
_symmetry.space_group_name_H-M   'P 1'
#
loop_
_entity.id
_entity.type
_entity.pdbx_description
1 polymer ?
#
loop_
_entity_poly.entity_id
_entity_poly.type
_entity_poly.pdbx_seq_one_letter_code
_entity_poly.pdbx_strand_id
1 'polypeptide(L)'
;MTESLGEYNIKHHSDVVVTISEADDEAAIVLNGAVVGNRYIADPALIVRLSPLLKAGRNELIIRSTDYGRGGKNYWTCTFSIAFPGNNIPSIQRRFHVERFGQNDQHATTDWQIILNSA
;
A
#
# COMPACT_ATOMS: atom_id res chain seq x y z
N MET A 1 6.95 10.92 -2.77
CA MET A 1 6.07 11.61 -1.81
C MET A 1 5.71 10.62 -0.71
N THR A 2 5.50 11.07 0.54
CA THR A 2 5.04 10.18 1.61
C THR A 2 3.84 10.81 2.32
N GLU A 3 2.77 10.04 2.50
CA GLU A 3 1.57 10.42 3.25
C GLU A 3 1.44 9.48 4.47
N SER A 4 1.30 10.05 5.67
CA SER A 4 0.95 9.26 6.86
C SER A 4 -0.55 9.14 6.99
N LEU A 5 -1.06 7.91 7.08
CA LEU A 5 -2.50 7.63 7.23
C LEU A 5 -2.92 7.40 8.67
N GLY A 6 -1.97 7.32 9.60
CA GLY A 6 -2.23 7.23 11.04
C GLY A 6 -1.62 6.00 11.71
N GLU A 7 -1.99 5.86 12.99
CA GLU A 7 -1.54 4.80 13.88
C GLU A 7 -2.75 4.07 14.48
N TYR A 8 -2.70 2.73 14.47
CA TYR A 8 -3.84 1.88 14.80
C TYR A 8 -3.45 0.77 15.76
N ASN A 9 -4.22 0.62 16.83
CA ASN A 9 -4.06 -0.46 17.80
C ASN A 9 -4.88 -1.68 17.37
N ILE A 10 -4.19 -2.76 17.03
CA ILE A 10 -4.77 -4.00 16.52
C ILE A 10 -4.98 -4.96 17.69
N LYS A 11 -6.20 -5.49 17.83
CA LYS A 11 -6.52 -6.47 18.87
C LYS A 11 -5.71 -7.75 18.65
N HIS A 12 -5.34 -8.41 19.73
CA HIS A 12 -4.69 -9.71 19.68
C HIS A 12 -5.49 -10.70 18.82
N HIS A 13 -4.82 -11.44 17.93
CA HIS A 13 -5.40 -12.38 16.94
C HIS A 13 -6.38 -11.79 15.91
N SER A 14 -6.55 -10.47 15.82
CA SER A 14 -7.38 -9.87 14.78
C SER A 14 -6.63 -9.75 13.45
N ASP A 15 -7.37 -9.77 12.34
CA ASP A 15 -6.73 -9.75 11.03
C ASP A 15 -6.47 -8.33 10.52
N VAL A 16 -5.43 -8.19 9.71
CA VAL A 16 -5.19 -7.00 8.88
C VAL A 16 -5.01 -7.47 7.45
N VAL A 17 -5.94 -7.05 6.59
CA VAL A 17 -5.97 -7.45 5.19
C VAL A 17 -5.73 -6.23 4.32
N VAL A 18 -4.69 -6.30 3.49
CA VAL A 18 -4.35 -5.26 2.52
C VAL A 18 -4.72 -5.76 1.13
N THR A 19 -5.46 -4.94 0.39
CA THR A 19 -5.79 -5.21 -1.01
C THR A 19 -5.23 -4.09 -1.89
N ILE A 20 -4.52 -4.46 -2.96
CA ILE A 20 -4.17 -3.55 -4.05
C ILE A 20 -4.99 -3.96 -5.26
N SER A 21 -5.93 -3.12 -5.67
CA SER A 21 -6.85 -3.40 -6.78
C SER A 21 -6.39 -2.78 -8.10
N GLU A 22 -5.66 -1.67 -8.03
CA GLU A 22 -5.10 -1.00 -9.20
C GLU A 22 -3.68 -0.55 -8.88
N ALA A 23 -2.83 -0.64 -9.89
CA ALA A 23 -1.46 -0.17 -9.96
C ALA A 23 -1.23 0.10 -11.46
N ASP A 24 -0.57 1.20 -11.74
CA ASP A 24 0.03 1.47 -13.04
C ASP A 24 1.25 0.54 -13.19
N ASP A 25 2.48 1.01 -13.05
CA ASP A 25 3.64 0.11 -13.21
C ASP A 25 3.81 -0.90 -12.06
N GLU A 26 3.91 -0.43 -10.81
CA GLU A 26 4.04 -1.31 -9.64
C GLU A 26 3.38 -0.68 -8.39
N ALA A 27 2.76 -1.53 -7.58
CA ALA A 27 2.45 -1.20 -6.20
C ALA A 27 2.85 -2.35 -5.26
N ALA A 28 3.56 -2.01 -4.19
CA ALA A 28 4.16 -2.91 -3.23
C ALA A 28 3.56 -2.71 -1.83
N ILE A 29 3.41 -3.82 -1.11
CA ILE A 29 3.10 -3.85 0.32
C ILE A 29 4.41 -4.15 1.04
N VAL A 30 4.86 -3.20 1.85
CA VAL A 30 6.10 -3.31 2.62
C VAL A 30 5.75 -3.33 4.11
N LEU A 31 6.15 -4.37 4.82
CA LEU A 31 5.94 -4.52 6.26
C LEU A 31 7.30 -4.60 6.95
N ASN A 32 7.57 -3.69 7.89
CA ASN A 32 8.81 -3.63 8.67
C ASN A 32 10.06 -3.63 7.78
N GLY A 33 10.00 -2.91 6.65
CA GLY A 33 11.08 -2.82 5.66
C GLY A 33 11.18 -3.97 4.66
N ALA A 34 10.37 -5.04 4.80
CA ALA A 34 10.35 -6.17 3.87
C ALA A 34 9.14 -6.08 2.92
N VAL A 35 9.37 -6.30 1.62
CA VAL A 35 8.28 -6.46 0.65
C VAL A 35 7.57 -7.78 0.93
N VAL A 36 6.27 -7.73 1.20
CA VAL A 36 5.43 -8.90 1.47
C VAL A 36 4.43 -9.20 0.35
N GLY A 37 4.34 -8.33 -0.65
CA GLY A 37 3.60 -8.57 -1.88
C GLY A 37 3.72 -7.40 -2.86
N ASN A 38 3.73 -7.72 -4.15
CA ASN A 38 3.81 -6.77 -5.25
C ASN A 38 2.70 -7.05 -6.26
N ARG A 39 2.20 -5.98 -6.89
CA ARG A 39 1.27 -6.03 -8.02
C ARG A 39 1.78 -5.14 -9.13
N TYR A 40 1.80 -5.64 -10.36
CA TYR A 40 2.17 -4.87 -11.55
C TYR A 40 0.95 -4.49 -12.39
N ILE A 41 1.16 -3.72 -13.46
CA ILE A 41 0.12 -3.43 -14.46
C ILE A 41 -0.48 -4.74 -14.99
N ALA A 42 -1.79 -4.73 -15.24
CA ALA A 42 -2.56 -5.89 -15.76
C ALA A 42 -2.63 -7.14 -14.86
N ASP A 43 -1.92 -7.18 -13.72
CA ASP A 43 -2.09 -8.24 -12.73
C ASP A 43 -3.50 -8.21 -12.09
N PRO A 44 -4.02 -9.37 -11.62
CA PRO A 44 -5.20 -9.38 -10.78
C PRO A 44 -4.97 -8.58 -9.48
N ALA A 45 -6.05 -8.31 -8.73
CA ALA A 45 -5.93 -7.68 -7.43
C ALA A 45 -5.05 -8.54 -6.49
N LEU A 46 -4.13 -7.88 -5.78
CA LEU A 46 -3.29 -8.52 -4.77
C LEU A 46 -3.99 -8.42 -3.42
N ILE A 47 -4.07 -9.53 -2.69
CA ILE A 47 -4.62 -9.58 -1.32
C ILE A 47 -3.58 -10.22 -0.41
N VAL A 48 -3.17 -9.51 0.64
CA VAL A 48 -2.21 -10.00 1.63
C VAL A 48 -2.82 -9.90 3.02
N ARG A 49 -2.82 -11.02 3.75
CA ARG A 49 -3.15 -11.07 5.19
C ARG A 49 -1.88 -10.88 5.98
N LEU A 50 -1.78 -9.79 6.74
CA LEU A 50 -0.56 -9.43 7.45
C LEU A 50 -0.42 -10.11 8.81
N SER A 51 -1.48 -10.65 9.38
CA SER A 51 -1.47 -11.23 10.73
C SER A 51 -0.38 -12.25 11.01
N PRO A 52 -0.04 -13.17 10.09
CA PRO A 52 1.06 -14.11 10.30
C PRO A 52 2.44 -13.43 10.32
N LEU A 53 2.54 -12.18 9.86
CA LEU A 53 3.78 -11.42 9.65
C LEU A 53 3.96 -10.30 10.68
N LEU A 54 2.91 -9.95 11.43
CA LEU A 54 2.97 -8.93 12.47
C LEU A 54 3.82 -9.40 13.65
N LYS A 55 4.61 -8.49 14.19
CA LYS A 55 5.34 -8.66 15.45
C LYS A 55 4.54 -8.02 16.59
N ALA A 56 4.72 -8.50 17.82
CA ALA A 56 4.19 -7.81 18.99
C ALA A 56 4.74 -6.37 19.07
N GLY A 57 3.88 -5.41 19.41
CA GLY A 57 4.21 -4.00 19.43
C GLY A 57 4.11 -3.31 18.07
N ARG A 58 4.98 -2.33 17.83
CA ARG A 58 4.93 -1.44 16.67
C ARG A 58 5.38 -2.14 15.39
N ASN A 59 4.52 -2.11 14.37
CA ASN A 59 4.83 -2.52 13.00
C ASN A 59 4.63 -1.34 12.05
N GLU A 60 5.54 -1.20 11.09
CA GLU A 60 5.45 -0.19 10.05
C GLU A 60 4.96 -0.84 8.76
N LEU A 61 3.80 -0.41 8.29
CA LEU A 61 3.23 -0.80 7.01
C LEU A 61 3.35 0.36 6.03
N ILE A 62 3.90 0.10 4.86
CA ILE A 62 3.99 1.05 3.76
C ILE A 62 3.32 0.44 2.53
N ILE A 63 2.40 1.18 1.92
CA ILE A 63 1.97 0.91 0.54
C ILE A 63 2.78 1.82 -0.36
N ARG A 64 3.60 1.24 -1.24
CA ARG A 64 4.47 1.98 -2.15
C ARG A 64 3.96 1.81 -3.56
N SER A 65 3.48 2.89 -4.16
CA SER A 65 3.27 2.95 -5.61
C SER A 65 4.55 3.42 -6.27
N THR A 66 4.89 2.84 -7.41
CA THR A 66 6.04 3.20 -8.24
C THR A 66 5.59 3.34 -9.70
N ASP A 67 5.99 4.44 -10.32
CA ASP A 67 5.94 4.66 -11.76
C ASP A 67 7.38 4.56 -12.28
N TYR A 68 7.64 3.61 -13.17
CA TYR A 68 8.95 3.41 -13.79
C TYR A 68 9.12 4.27 -15.03
N GLY A 69 8.03 4.74 -15.65
CA GLY A 69 8.03 5.62 -16.80
C GLY A 69 8.66 5.01 -18.06
N ARG A 70 7.92 5.02 -19.17
CA ARG A 70 8.53 5.15 -20.50
C ARG A 70 7.83 6.30 -21.20
N GLY A 71 8.62 7.26 -21.69
CA GLY A 71 8.17 8.60 -22.12
C GLY A 71 6.81 8.69 -22.84
N GLY A 72 6.09 9.77 -22.55
CA GLY A 72 4.77 10.08 -23.10
C GLY A 72 3.90 10.84 -22.09
N LYS A 73 2.66 11.18 -22.47
CA LYS A 73 1.63 11.51 -21.46
C LYS A 73 1.19 10.19 -20.85
N ASN A 74 1.50 9.95 -19.58
CA ASN A 74 1.06 8.74 -18.87
C ASN A 74 0.31 9.10 -17.59
N TYR A 75 -0.52 8.18 -17.13
CA TYR A 75 -1.29 8.31 -15.90
C TYR A 75 -0.74 7.36 -14.85
N TRP A 76 -0.30 7.90 -13.71
CA TRP A 76 0.13 7.07 -12.61
C TRP A 76 -1.04 6.81 -11.66
N THR A 77 -1.38 5.54 -11.48
CA THR A 77 -2.52 5.10 -10.67
C THR A 77 -2.14 4.08 -9.60
N CYS A 78 -2.80 4.17 -8.45
CA CYS A 78 -2.79 3.14 -7.42
C CYS A 78 -4.08 3.21 -6.62
N THR A 79 -4.74 2.06 -6.46
CA THR A 79 -5.93 1.93 -5.61
C THR A 79 -5.70 0.80 -4.63
N PHE A 80 -5.85 1.09 -3.34
CA PHE A 80 -5.71 0.10 -2.28
C PHE A 80 -6.74 0.28 -1.17
N SER A 81 -6.94 -0.80 -0.41
CA SER A 81 -7.72 -0.80 0.82
C SER A 81 -7.02 -1.58 1.93
N ILE A 82 -7.28 -1.18 3.16
CA ILE A 82 -6.84 -1.87 4.37
C ILE A 82 -8.08 -2.14 5.22
N ALA A 83 -8.35 -3.41 5.47
CA ALA A 83 -9.42 -3.85 6.34
C ALA A 83 -8.83 -4.39 7.64
N PHE A 84 -9.56 -4.16 8.73
CA PHE A 84 -9.19 -4.64 10.07
C PHE A 84 -10.26 -5.59 10.63
N PRO A 85 -10.50 -6.79 10.04
CA PRO A 85 -11.52 -7.72 10.54
C PRO A 85 -11.37 -8.02 12.05
N GLY A 86 -12.48 -7.94 12.78
CA GLY A 86 -12.51 -8.15 14.23
C GLY A 86 -12.05 -6.94 15.06
N ASN A 87 -11.58 -5.86 14.42
CA ASN A 87 -11.29 -4.59 15.06
C ASN A 87 -12.45 -3.59 14.86
N ASN A 88 -12.58 -2.63 15.78
CA ASN A 88 -13.49 -1.49 15.61
C ASN A 88 -12.78 -0.34 14.88
N ILE A 89 -11.98 -0.66 13.88
CA ILE A 89 -11.22 0.31 13.08
C ILE A 89 -11.88 0.39 11.70
N PRO A 90 -12.27 1.59 11.23
CA PRO A 90 -12.79 1.76 9.88
C PRO A 90 -11.78 1.29 8.84
N SER A 91 -12.27 0.68 7.76
CA SER A 91 -11.40 0.36 6.62
C SER A 91 -10.84 1.64 6.01
N ILE A 92 -9.58 1.59 5.61
CA ILE A 92 -8.94 2.66 4.85
C ILE A 92 -9.09 2.31 3.38
N GLN A 93 -9.51 3.28 2.57
CA GLN A 93 -9.49 3.16 1.12
C GLN A 93 -8.82 4.41 0.55
N ARG A 94 -7.94 4.20 -0.44
CA ARG A 94 -7.27 5.28 -1.16
C ARG A 94 -7.25 4.96 -2.64
N ARG A 95 -7.46 6.01 -3.43
CA ARG A 95 -7.26 6.02 -4.87
C ARG A 95 -6.39 7.21 -5.20
N PHE A 96 -5.25 6.92 -5.79
CA PHE A 96 -4.31 7.88 -6.31
C PHE A 96 -4.35 7.81 -7.83
N HIS A 97 -4.52 8.96 -8.47
CA HIS A 97 -4.51 9.12 -9.92
C HIS A 97 -3.89 10.47 -10.25
N VAL A 98 -2.75 10.46 -10.93
CA VAL A 98 -2.06 11.68 -11.33
C VAL A 98 -1.66 11.58 -12.80
N GLU A 99 -2.07 12.57 -13.59
CA GLU A 99 -1.61 12.73 -14.95
C GLU A 99 -0.20 13.33 -14.94
N ARG A 100 0.77 12.62 -15.54
CA ARG A 100 2.12 13.13 -15.71
C ARG A 100 2.31 13.62 -17.14
N PHE A 101 2.59 14.92 -17.25
CA PHE A 101 2.91 15.57 -18.51
C PHE A 101 4.42 15.78 -18.64
N GLY A 102 5.01 15.33 -19.75
CA GLY A 102 6.33 15.77 -20.19
C GLY A 102 7.52 15.34 -19.32
N GLN A 103 7.33 14.38 -18.40
CA GLN A 103 8.44 13.78 -17.69
C GLN A 103 8.93 12.56 -18.47
N ASN A 104 9.95 12.78 -19.31
CA ASN A 104 10.73 11.69 -19.89
C ASN A 104 11.40 10.93 -18.73
N ASP A 105 11.02 9.66 -18.54
CA ASP A 105 11.76 8.63 -17.80
C ASP A 105 12.10 8.94 -16.32
N GLN A 106 11.28 9.72 -15.60
CA GLN A 106 11.52 9.94 -14.18
C GLN A 106 10.76 8.93 -13.32
N HIS A 107 11.49 7.90 -12.88
CA HIS A 107 11.09 7.02 -11.80
C HIS A 107 10.54 7.83 -10.63
N ALA A 108 9.36 7.49 -10.14
CA ALA A 108 8.78 8.18 -9.02
C ALA A 108 7.98 7.26 -8.11
N THR A 109 8.04 7.57 -6.82
CA THR A 109 7.46 6.75 -5.75
C THR A 109 6.58 7.59 -4.84
N THR A 110 5.45 6.99 -4.45
CA THR A 110 4.54 7.53 -3.45
C THR A 110 4.27 6.46 -2.42
N ASP A 111 4.58 6.80 -1.17
CA ASP A 111 4.45 5.90 -0.02
C ASP A 111 3.29 6.36 0.86
N TRP A 112 2.42 5.43 1.23
CA TRP A 112 1.43 5.62 2.30
C TRP A 112 1.86 4.82 3.51
N GLN A 113 2.16 5.51 4.62
CA GLN A 113 2.66 4.90 5.84
C GLN A 113 1.53 4.74 6.86
N ILE A 114 1.46 3.56 7.47
CA ILE A 114 0.54 3.19 8.53
C ILE A 114 1.35 2.56 9.66
N ILE A 115 1.09 2.97 10.90
CA ILE A 115 1.64 2.28 12.08
C ILE A 115 0.58 1.34 12.65
N LEU A 116 0.96 0.08 12.83
CA LEU A 116 0.11 -0.97 13.40
C LEU A 116 0.72 -1.44 14.73
N ASN A 117 0.05 -1.15 15.84
CA ASN A 117 0.45 -1.65 17.15
C ASN A 117 -0.30 -2.94 17.43
N SER A 118 0.38 -4.08 17.30
CA SER A 118 -0.18 -5.39 17.66
C SER A 118 -0.02 -5.60 19.16
N ALA A 119 -1.11 -5.97 19.83
CA ALA A 119 -1.06 -6.54 21.18
C ALA A 119 -0.27 -7.86 21.21
#